data_AF-A0A922VDN1-F1
#
_entry.id   AF-A0A922VDN1-F1
#
_cell.length_a   1.000
_cell.length_b   1.000
_cell.length_c   1.000
_cell.angle_alpha   90.00
_cell.angle_beta   90.00
_cell.angle_gamma   90.00
#
_symmetry.space_group_name_H-M   'P 1'
#
loop_
_entity.id
_entity.type
_entity.pdbx_description
1 polymer ?
#
loop_
_entity_poly.entity_id
_entity_poly.type
_entity_poly.pdbx_seq_one_letter_code
_entity_poly.pdbx_strand_id
1 'polypeptide(L)'
;MASAPQTFELFLAGWNEWDAAKRCALFEAAVVPDVEFTDPLHQLHGREAFLDMVADFQRTRPGAVTLRTSAIDLHHDCARYHWAIMIDGAKLIDGFDVVRLDAEG
;
A
#
# COMPACT_ATOMS: atom_id res chain seq x y z
N MET A 1 10.09 19.67 -6.65
CA MET A 1 9.78 18.24 -6.74
C MET A 1 8.27 18.11 -6.60
N ALA A 2 7.62 17.26 -7.40
CA ALA A 2 6.18 17.07 -7.32
C ALA A 2 5.80 16.40 -5.99
N SER A 3 4.70 16.81 -5.38
CA SER A 3 4.12 16.13 -4.22
C SER A 3 3.38 14.88 -4.68
N ALA A 4 3.40 13.82 -3.87
CA ALA A 4 2.58 12.64 -4.12
C ALA A 4 1.07 13.00 -4.16
N PRO A 5 0.27 12.31 -5.00
CA PRO A 5 -1.16 12.56 -5.08
C PRO A 5 -1.86 12.15 -3.77
N GLN A 6 -3.06 12.68 -3.54
CA GLN A 6 -3.84 12.37 -2.33
C GLN A 6 -4.19 10.87 -2.23
N THR A 7 -4.41 10.21 -3.36
CA THR A 7 -4.62 8.76 -3.49
C THR A 7 -3.50 7.94 -2.86
N PHE A 8 -2.26 8.44 -2.91
CA PHE A 8 -1.13 7.76 -2.28
C PHE A 8 -1.25 7.72 -0.74
N GLU A 9 -1.75 8.77 -0.11
CA GLU A 9 -2.01 8.77 1.32
C GLU A 9 -3.19 7.85 1.69
N LEU A 10 -4.21 7.77 0.83
CA LEU A 10 -5.33 6.82 0.99
C LEU A 10 -4.85 5.36 0.87
N PHE A 11 -3.95 5.09 -0.08
CA PHE A 11 -3.32 3.78 -0.24
C PHE A 11 -2.56 3.37 1.02
N LEU A 12 -1.71 4.24 1.56
CA LEU A 12 -0.98 3.97 2.81
C LEU A 12 -1.91 3.80 4.02
N ALA A 13 -3.00 4.57 4.08
CA ALA A 13 -4.00 4.42 5.13
C ALA A 13 -4.71 3.06 5.06
N GLY A 14 -4.99 2.55 3.85
CA GLY A 14 -5.67 1.27 3.63
C GLY A 14 -4.95 0.08 4.26
N TRP A 15 -3.62 0.08 4.28
CA TRP A 15 -2.83 -0.98 4.92
C TRP A 15 -3.01 -1.06 6.44
N ASN A 16 -3.42 0.04 7.09
CA ASN A 16 -3.59 0.14 8.54
C ASN A 16 -5.07 0.19 8.99
N GLU A 17 -6.02 0.15 8.05
CA GLU A 17 -7.45 0.10 8.36
C GLU A 17 -7.89 -1.36 8.58
N TRP A 18 -8.42 -1.64 9.76
CA TRP A 18 -8.83 -2.98 10.20
C TRP A 18 -10.31 -3.28 9.94
N ASP A 19 -11.13 -2.24 9.75
CA ASP A 19 -12.50 -2.39 9.29
C ASP A 19 -12.53 -2.72 7.80
N ALA A 20 -13.08 -3.89 7.46
CA ALA A 20 -13.04 -4.39 6.08
C ALA A 20 -13.75 -3.47 5.08
N ALA A 21 -14.87 -2.84 5.48
CA ALA A 21 -15.65 -1.97 4.60
C ALA A 21 -14.93 -0.64 4.36
N LYS A 22 -14.34 -0.05 5.41
CA LYS A 22 -13.53 1.16 5.28
C LYS A 22 -12.26 0.92 4.47
N ARG A 23 -11.59 -0.22 4.71
CA ARG A 23 -10.41 -0.63 3.94
C ARG A 23 -10.74 -0.77 2.46
N CYS A 24 -11.86 -1.40 2.14
CA CYS A 24 -12.36 -1.51 0.77
C CYS A 24 -12.53 -0.13 0.14
N ALA A 25 -13.24 0.80 0.81
CA ALA A 25 -13.45 2.15 0.30
C ALA A 25 -12.14 2.94 0.09
N LEU A 26 -11.15 2.79 0.99
CA LEU A 26 -9.84 3.44 0.85
C LEU A 26 -9.10 2.95 -0.39
N PHE A 27 -9.05 1.64 -0.61
CA PHE A 27 -8.37 1.09 -1.78
C PHE A 27 -9.17 1.28 -3.07
N GLU A 28 -10.50 1.30 -3.05
CA GLU A 28 -11.29 1.66 -4.23
C GLU A 28 -11.01 3.07 -4.72
N ALA A 29 -10.72 3.99 -3.80
CA ALA A 29 -10.37 5.38 -4.11
C ALA A 29 -8.90 5.56 -4.52
N ALA A 30 -8.03 4.58 -4.28
CA ALA A 30 -6.58 4.73 -4.42
C ALA A 30 -5.93 3.74 -5.39
N VAL A 31 -6.62 2.66 -5.75
CA VAL A 31 -6.09 1.54 -6.52
C VAL A 31 -7.00 1.28 -7.71
N VAL A 32 -6.41 1.26 -8.91
CA VAL A 32 -7.15 0.98 -10.16
C VAL A 32 -7.72 -0.44 -10.17
N PRO A 33 -8.84 -0.71 -10.88
CA PRO A 33 -9.46 -2.03 -10.91
C PRO A 33 -8.52 -3.15 -11.40
N ASP A 34 -7.61 -2.85 -12.33
CA ASP A 34 -6.67 -3.75 -13.00
C ASP A 34 -5.24 -3.67 -12.43
N VAL A 35 -5.10 -3.30 -11.15
CA VAL A 35 -3.79 -3.18 -10.48
C VAL A 35 -2.96 -4.45 -10.61
N GLU A 36 -1.68 -4.29 -10.88
CA GLU A 36 -0.69 -5.36 -10.75
C GLU A 36 0.13 -5.12 -9.49
N PHE A 37 0.19 -6.12 -8.61
CA PHE A 37 1.01 -6.08 -7.42
C PHE A 37 1.96 -7.27 -7.42
N THR A 38 3.24 -7.01 -7.18
CA THR A 38 4.27 -8.04 -7.10
C THR A 38 5.23 -7.71 -5.97
N ASP A 39 5.46 -8.69 -5.12
CA ASP A 39 6.48 -8.69 -4.08
C ASP A 39 7.19 -10.07 -4.09
N PRO A 40 8.16 -10.35 -3.20
CA PRO A 40 8.82 -11.65 -3.16
C PRO A 40 7.91 -12.87 -2.88
N LEU A 41 6.70 -12.66 -2.37
CA LEU A 41 5.73 -13.70 -1.97
C LEU A 41 4.49 -13.76 -2.86
N HIS A 42 4.16 -12.67 -3.55
CA HIS A 42 2.90 -12.50 -4.28
C HIS A 42 3.17 -11.98 -5.69
N GLN A 43 2.37 -12.46 -6.64
CA GLN A 43 2.21 -11.88 -7.96
C GLN A 43 0.73 -11.95 -8.29
N LEU A 44 0.05 -10.80 -8.27
CA LEU A 44 -1.40 -10.72 -8.38
C LEU A 44 -1.84 -9.62 -9.34
N HIS A 45 -3.03 -9.82 -9.90
CA HIS A 45 -3.69 -8.90 -10.83
C HIS A 45 -5.13 -8.67 -10.37
N GLY A 46 -5.55 -7.41 -10.37
CA GLY A 46 -6.89 -6.98 -10.02
C GLY A 46 -7.03 -6.55 -8.55
N ARG A 47 -7.87 -5.53 -8.33
CA ARG A 47 -8.06 -4.92 -7.00
C ARG A 47 -8.65 -5.88 -5.96
N GLU A 48 -9.51 -6.80 -6.38
CA GLU A 48 -10.09 -7.82 -5.50
C GLU A 48 -8.99 -8.74 -4.93
N ALA A 49 -8.12 -9.27 -5.78
CA ALA A 49 -6.99 -10.09 -5.34
C ALA A 49 -6.02 -9.32 -4.44
N PHE A 50 -5.81 -8.04 -4.73
CA PHE A 50 -5.02 -7.15 -3.86
C PHE A 50 -5.66 -6.98 -2.47
N LEU A 51 -6.97 -6.72 -2.42
CA LEU A 51 -7.73 -6.56 -1.16
C LEU A 51 -7.71 -7.83 -0.30
N ASP A 52 -7.86 -9.00 -0.92
CA ASP A 52 -7.79 -10.28 -0.24
C ASP A 52 -6.40 -10.53 0.35
N MET A 53 -5.34 -10.19 -0.39
CA MET A 53 -3.96 -10.27 0.09
C MET A 53 -3.72 -9.34 1.29
N VAL A 54 -4.20 -8.09 1.25
CA VAL A 54 -4.09 -7.17 2.40
C VAL A 54 -4.88 -7.70 3.60
N ALA A 55 -6.06 -8.28 3.36
CA ALA A 55 -6.86 -8.89 4.43
C ALA A 55 -6.15 -10.06 5.11
N ASP A 56 -5.50 -10.94 4.32
CA ASP A 56 -4.69 -12.04 4.85
C ASP A 56 -3.45 -11.52 5.58
N PHE A 57 -2.77 -10.51 5.04
CA PHE A 57 -1.64 -9.85 5.69
C PHE A 57 -2.00 -9.37 7.10
N GLN A 58 -3.12 -8.64 7.23
CA GLN A 58 -3.60 -8.13 8.51
C GLN A 58 -4.03 -9.27 9.46
N ARG A 59 -4.76 -10.27 8.95
CA ARG A 59 -5.21 -11.43 9.74
C ARG A 59 -4.04 -12.23 10.30
N THR A 60 -2.99 -12.43 9.51
CA THR A 60 -1.81 -13.21 9.90
C THR A 60 -0.83 -12.43 10.77
N ARG A 61 -0.95 -11.10 10.81
CA ARG A 61 -0.10 -10.19 11.59
C ARG A 61 -0.95 -9.21 12.41
N PRO A 62 -1.74 -9.70 13.38
CA PRO A 62 -2.59 -8.86 14.20
C PRO A 62 -1.74 -7.79 14.92
N GLY A 63 -2.19 -6.54 14.91
CA GLY A 63 -1.47 -5.42 15.52
C GLY A 63 -0.31 -4.86 14.69
N ALA A 64 -0.09 -5.37 13.47
CA ALA A 64 0.89 -4.78 12.56
C ALA A 64 0.53 -3.35 12.17
N VAL A 65 1.55 -2.49 12.13
CA VAL A 65 1.47 -1.12 11.64
C VAL A 65 2.47 -0.95 10.52
N THR A 66 1.99 -0.55 9.35
CA THR A 66 2.82 -0.21 8.19
C THR A 66 3.10 1.30 8.21
N LEU A 67 4.38 1.68 8.08
CA LEU A 67 4.82 3.06 8.17
C LEU A 67 5.69 3.40 6.96
N ARG A 68 5.43 4.55 6.32
CA ARG A 68 6.39 5.15 5.37
C ARG A 68 7.59 5.72 6.13
N THR A 69 8.80 5.36 5.73
CA THR A 69 10.05 5.71 6.43
C THR A 69 10.97 6.65 5.64
N SER A 70 10.58 7.04 4.43
CA SER A 70 11.32 8.02 3.59
C SER A 70 10.41 9.07 2.99
N ALA A 71 10.99 10.12 2.41
CA ALA A 71 10.31 10.93 1.41
C ALA A 71 9.89 10.08 0.19
N ILE A 72 8.99 10.61 -0.62
CA ILE A 72 8.55 9.97 -1.86
C ILE A 72 9.35 10.57 -3.01
N ASP A 73 10.14 9.74 -3.69
CA ASP A 73 10.78 10.11 -4.94
C ASP A 73 9.73 9.97 -6.05
N LEU A 74 9.40 11.07 -6.73
CA LEU A 74 8.36 11.10 -7.76
C LEU A 74 8.89 11.72 -9.05
N HIS A 75 8.74 11.01 -10.16
CA HIS A 75 8.93 11.55 -11.50
C HIS A 75 7.99 10.87 -12.50
N HIS A 76 7.47 11.62 -13.47
CA HIS A 76 6.50 11.09 -14.45
C HIS A 76 5.36 10.36 -13.72
N ASP A 77 5.07 9.12 -14.13
CA ASP A 77 4.06 8.22 -13.57
C ASP A 77 4.65 7.22 -12.55
N CYS A 78 5.87 7.45 -12.04
CA CYS A 78 6.53 6.52 -11.13
C CYS A 78 6.87 7.18 -9.79
N ALA A 79 6.47 6.54 -8.69
CA ALA A 79 6.87 6.94 -7.34
C ALA A 79 7.63 5.82 -6.62
N ARG A 80 8.58 6.17 -5.77
CA ARG A 80 9.33 5.24 -4.91
C ARG A 80 9.37 5.74 -3.47
N TYR A 81 9.18 4.84 -2.52
CA TYR A 81 9.24 5.14 -1.09
C TYR A 81 9.69 3.91 -0.29
N HIS A 82 10.30 4.15 0.86
CA HIS A 82 10.62 3.12 1.83
C HIS A 82 9.51 2.97 2.86
N TRP A 83 9.35 1.75 3.35
CA TRP A 83 8.36 1.39 4.36
C TRP A 83 8.94 0.43 5.40
N ALA A 84 8.29 0.35 6.56
CA ALA A 84 8.56 -0.64 7.59
C ALA A 84 7.25 -1.17 8.19
N ILE A 85 7.24 -2.44 8.55
CA ILE A 85 6.17 -3.07 9.32
C ILE A 85 6.64 -3.20 10.77
N MET A 86 5.85 -2.66 11.68
CA MET A 86 6.08 -2.71 13.13
C MET A 86 5.04 -3.62 13.78
N ILE A 87 5.44 -4.43 14.76
CA ILE A 87 4.54 -5.19 15.64
C ILE A 87 5.02 -4.98 17.07
N ASP A 88 4.11 -4.62 17.99
CA ASP A 88 4.41 -4.40 19.41
C ASP A 88 5.61 -3.46 19.66
N GLY A 89 5.77 -2.45 18.81
CA GLY A 89 6.86 -1.47 18.89
C GLY A 89 8.21 -1.92 18.33
N ALA A 90 8.32 -3.16 17.81
CA ALA A 90 9.52 -3.68 17.17
C ALA A 90 9.38 -3.75 15.64
N LYS A 91 10.47 -3.48 14.92
CA LYS A 91 10.49 -3.59 13.45
C LYS A 91 10.53 -5.07 13.06
N LEU A 92 9.50 -5.51 12.34
CA LEU A 92 9.43 -6.87 11.79
C LEU A 92 10.24 -6.98 10.50
N ILE A 93 9.97 -6.08 9.56
CA ILE A 93 10.58 -6.05 8.23
C ILE A 93 10.49 -4.64 7.65
N ASP A 94 11.42 -4.28 6.78
CA ASP A 94 11.41 -3.06 5.98
C ASP A 94 11.74 -3.34 4.53
N GLY A 95 11.36 -2.40 3.67
CA GLY A 95 11.52 -2.51 2.23
C GLY A 95 11.31 -1.17 1.55
N PHE A 96 11.14 -1.24 0.24
CA PHE A 96 10.68 -0.13 -0.57
C PHE A 96 9.75 -0.67 -1.64
N ASP A 97 8.81 0.16 -2.07
CA ASP A 97 7.98 -0.13 -3.23
C ASP A 97 8.26 0.90 -4.33
N VAL A 98 8.04 0.48 -5.56
CA VAL A 98 7.92 1.35 -6.72
C VAL A 98 6.49 1.22 -7.20
N VAL A 99 5.77 2.33 -7.25
CA VAL A 99 4.37 2.39 -7.69
C VAL A 99 4.28 3.13 -9.01
N ARG A 100 3.35 2.68 -9.84
CA ARG A 100 2.97 3.38 -11.05
C ARG A 100 1.62 4.06 -10.84
N LEU A 101 1.55 5.33 -11.16
CA LEU A 101 0.36 6.16 -11.08
C LEU A 101 -0.34 6.18 -12.44
N ASP A 102 -1.66 6.23 -12.45
CA ASP A 102 -2.40 6.46 -13.69
C ASP A 102 -2.49 7.98 -13.98
N ALA A 103 -3.34 8.36 -14.94
CA ALA A 103 -3.52 9.78 -15.27
C ALA A 103 -4.28 10.58 -14.19
N GLU A 104 -4.99 9.91 -13.28
CA GLU A 104 -5.76 10.51 -12.18
C GLU A 104 -4.92 10.62 -10.90
N GLY A 105 -3.79 9.89 -10.84
CA GLY A 105 -2.78 9.96 -9.80
C GLY A 105 -2.97 8.85 -8.79
#